data_AF-A0AAD8XXR0-F1
#
_entry.id   AF-A0AAD8XXR0-F1
#
_cell.length_a   1.000
_cell.length_b   1.000
_cell.length_c   1.000
_cell.angle_alpha   90.00
_cell.angle_beta   90.00
_cell.angle_gamma   90.00
#
_symmetry.space_group_name_H-M   'P 1'
#
loop_
_entity.id
_entity.type
_entity.pdbx_description
1 polymer ?
#
loop_
_entity_poly.entity_id
_entity_poly.type
_entity_poly.pdbx_seq_one_letter_code
_entity_poly.pdbx_strand_id
1 'polypeptide(L)'
;MKSTLHDIVKLILSFACVTGKCCAFHSIVLGHQQNNRTQRHRTLQSLIENNMPDDNNFRIGYVADVEGHWDYFLEYVQRSNVLYWEEHEGHNTNISTTTTNNYGITFQRLKLRPNTHFVYGGDSVDKGPGDIRLCRALVDLKKQYPDHVHLLVGNRDLNKIRFSSELSDDDMERPIEDIKRPFWDSNAKSYKEHLEEVKQTHAATKSDCTLDDLNTKTERLRWMLKHTLGCPDTFEFRREEIAYLDKIYGSYPPTCETHESSPVPTVLHRTNDVDVDTTKVTDEDVVESFNYEINHSEGSLRQYLHHSSIASIIGNTIFVHGAIDRLTMRFVPSKYSKFDLPTSPPPSFAEPSIDIADGMMIDDVHEWVQSLNEYLHDGLKDFESRPHWNEERTSRGGEALLAIQNRPSMWGRSVVCNSYADGGVVATDDAEEQRKQALRVAEEELNPLAFEGVASNVFDQAPADWLLAHGIKRIVVGHKPTGDCPAVLSSAYTGVEVCSVDTSFARRRDISTGEKSNRFGVNRGDAIALVEIAGSDCNYNRLEISGTLADGTEYSNTHPHIGNNEDAITGDSILGKKTVDGWWVKASVSDSYHLCRGKGRTVEYDTRSEEDVVVCHQLLKR
;
A
#
# COMPACT_ATOMS: atom_id res chain seq x y z
N MET A 1 4.09 -21.70 -47.68
CA MET A 1 3.54 -22.74 -46.77
C MET A 1 3.11 -22.11 -45.44
N LYS A 2 2.12 -21.22 -45.50
CA LYS A 2 1.48 -20.57 -44.33
C LYS A 2 -0.01 -20.51 -44.63
N SER A 3 -0.74 -21.59 -44.37
CA SER A 3 -2.22 -21.58 -44.31
C SER A 3 -2.84 -22.78 -43.58
N THR A 4 -2.08 -23.64 -42.89
CA THR A 4 -2.60 -24.94 -42.46
C THR A 4 -3.07 -25.02 -41.00
N LEU A 5 -2.66 -24.12 -40.10
CA LEU A 5 -3.01 -24.25 -38.68
C LEU A 5 -4.43 -23.74 -38.36
N HIS A 6 -4.85 -22.66 -39.02
CA HIS A 6 -6.17 -22.06 -38.78
C HIS A 6 -7.32 -22.92 -39.33
N ASP A 7 -7.07 -23.65 -40.43
CA ASP A 7 -8.06 -24.55 -41.04
C ASP A 7 -8.17 -25.89 -40.29
N ILE A 8 -7.09 -26.37 -39.67
CA ILE A 8 -7.12 -27.56 -38.80
C ILE A 8 -7.93 -27.28 -37.52
N VAL A 9 -7.79 -26.09 -36.93
CA VAL A 9 -8.57 -25.69 -35.74
C VAL A 9 -10.06 -25.58 -36.05
N LYS A 10 -10.44 -25.04 -37.22
CA LYS A 10 -11.84 -25.00 -37.66
C LYS A 10 -12.43 -26.39 -37.96
N LEU A 11 -11.64 -27.31 -38.50
CA LEU A 11 -12.09 -28.69 -38.75
C LEU A 11 -12.33 -29.46 -37.44
N ILE A 12 -11.49 -29.24 -36.43
CA ILE A 12 -11.60 -29.88 -35.11
C ILE A 12 -12.79 -29.32 -34.32
N LEU A 13 -13.04 -28.01 -34.39
CA LEU A 13 -14.18 -27.37 -33.73
C LEU A 13 -15.53 -27.79 -34.35
N SER A 14 -15.57 -28.07 -35.66
CA SER A 14 -16.77 -28.58 -36.32
C SER A 14 -17.09 -30.03 -35.93
N PHE A 15 -16.08 -30.86 -35.66
CA PHE A 15 -16.28 -32.26 -35.26
C PHE A 15 -16.70 -32.43 -33.78
N ALA A 16 -16.28 -31.51 -32.90
CA ALA A 16 -16.64 -31.54 -31.48
C ALA A 16 -18.12 -31.17 -31.22
N CYS A 17 -18.71 -30.36 -32.10
CA CYS A 17 -20.11 -29.91 -31.96
C CYS A 17 -21.14 -31.03 -32.27
N VAL A 18 -20.72 -32.10 -32.96
CA VAL A 18 -21.60 -33.20 -33.38
C VAL A 18 -21.63 -34.37 -32.40
N THR A 19 -20.70 -34.45 -31.44
CA THR A 19 -20.52 -35.65 -30.59
C THR A 19 -20.72 -35.46 -29.08
N GLY A 20 -21.12 -34.27 -28.61
CA GLY A 20 -21.56 -34.07 -27.23
C GLY A 20 -20.50 -34.31 -26.14
N LYS A 21 -19.20 -34.11 -26.43
CA LYS A 21 -18.09 -34.27 -25.48
C LYS A 21 -17.33 -32.96 -25.22
N CYS A 22 -17.99 -31.96 -24.62
CA CYS A 22 -17.32 -30.73 -24.17
C CYS A 22 -16.56 -30.87 -22.84
N CYS A 23 -16.89 -31.84 -21.98
CA CYS A 23 -16.33 -31.92 -20.63
C CYS A 23 -14.88 -32.46 -20.55
N ALA A 24 -14.40 -33.16 -21.59
CA ALA A 24 -13.08 -33.82 -21.54
C ALA A 24 -11.90 -32.90 -21.91
N PHE A 25 -12.12 -31.87 -22.74
CA PHE A 25 -11.05 -30.95 -23.17
C PHE A 25 -10.72 -29.88 -22.12
N HIS A 26 -11.73 -29.43 -21.35
CA HIS A 26 -11.53 -28.50 -20.24
C HIS A 26 -10.69 -29.12 -19.10
N SER A 27 -10.88 -30.42 -18.83
CA SER A 27 -10.10 -31.15 -17.80
C SER A 27 -8.63 -31.36 -18.19
N ILE A 28 -8.31 -31.47 -19.48
CA ILE A 28 -6.92 -31.68 -19.94
C ILE A 28 -6.11 -30.38 -19.90
N VAL A 29 -6.71 -29.24 -20.24
CA VAL A 29 -6.05 -27.92 -20.15
C VAL A 29 -5.86 -27.50 -18.69
N LEU A 30 -6.85 -27.72 -17.83
CA LEU A 30 -6.73 -27.48 -16.38
C LEU A 30 -5.76 -28.46 -15.71
N GLY A 31 -5.75 -29.73 -16.11
CA GLY A 31 -4.82 -30.75 -15.61
C GLY A 31 -3.36 -30.50 -16.01
N HIS A 32 -3.11 -29.93 -17.19
CA HIS A 32 -1.74 -29.52 -17.60
C HIS A 32 -1.27 -28.25 -16.87
N GLN A 33 -2.16 -27.29 -16.59
CA GLN A 33 -1.81 -26.13 -15.75
C GLN A 33 -1.58 -26.51 -14.28
N GLN A 34 -2.34 -27.46 -13.74
CA GLN A 34 -2.12 -27.99 -12.39
C GLN A 34 -0.81 -28.75 -12.26
N ASN A 35 -0.48 -29.66 -13.19
CA ASN A 35 0.78 -30.41 -13.13
C ASN A 35 2.01 -29.50 -13.26
N ASN A 36 1.97 -28.46 -14.10
CA ASN A 36 3.05 -27.47 -14.18
C ASN A 36 3.17 -26.60 -12.90
N ARG A 37 2.06 -26.35 -12.19
CA ARG A 37 2.06 -25.62 -10.90
C ARG A 37 2.58 -26.47 -9.73
N THR A 38 2.20 -27.74 -9.65
CA THR A 38 2.72 -28.65 -8.60
C THR A 38 4.20 -28.96 -8.80
N GLN A 39 4.66 -29.00 -10.05
CA GLN A 39 6.08 -29.13 -10.39
C GLN A 39 6.85 -27.82 -10.10
N ARG A 40 6.26 -26.64 -10.35
CA ARG A 40 6.77 -25.33 -9.87
C ARG A 40 6.93 -25.28 -8.35
N HIS A 41 5.97 -25.81 -7.58
CA HIS A 41 6.01 -25.81 -6.12
C HIS A 41 7.20 -26.61 -5.57
N ARG A 42 7.52 -27.76 -6.18
CA ARG A 42 8.68 -28.58 -5.78
C ARG A 42 10.02 -27.94 -6.17
N THR A 43 10.09 -27.25 -7.31
CA THR A 43 11.31 -26.55 -7.73
C THR A 43 11.58 -25.31 -6.87
N LEU A 44 10.54 -24.52 -6.53
CA LEU A 44 10.68 -23.38 -5.61
C LEU A 44 11.08 -23.82 -4.21
N GLN A 45 10.46 -24.87 -3.68
CA GLN A 45 10.79 -25.40 -2.36
C GLN A 45 12.23 -25.95 -2.30
N SER A 46 12.72 -26.58 -3.37
CA SER A 46 14.13 -26.99 -3.47
C SER A 46 15.13 -25.83 -3.66
N LEU A 47 14.69 -24.69 -4.21
CA LEU A 47 15.50 -23.46 -4.31
C LEU A 47 15.51 -22.69 -2.98
N ILE A 48 14.42 -22.73 -2.22
CA ILE A 48 14.30 -22.16 -0.86
C ILE A 48 15.09 -23.00 0.15
N GLU A 49 15.02 -24.33 0.10
CA GLU A 49 15.75 -25.22 1.01
C GLU A 49 17.27 -25.19 0.81
N ASN A 50 17.76 -24.87 -0.40
CA ASN A 50 19.20 -24.75 -0.69
C ASN A 50 19.76 -23.32 -0.49
N ASN A 51 18.92 -22.33 -0.17
CA ASN A 51 19.30 -20.94 0.09
C ASN A 51 18.62 -20.40 1.37
N MET A 52 18.50 -21.23 2.41
CA MET A 52 18.16 -20.71 3.73
C MET A 52 19.20 -19.61 4.07
N PRO A 53 18.77 -18.38 4.38
CA PRO A 53 19.70 -17.32 4.75
C PRO A 53 20.59 -17.82 5.88
N ASP A 54 21.89 -17.51 5.82
CA ASP A 54 22.75 -17.72 6.99
C ASP A 54 22.13 -16.92 8.14
N ASP A 55 21.66 -17.63 9.17
CA ASP A 55 20.97 -17.05 10.34
C ASP A 55 21.80 -15.96 11.03
N ASN A 56 23.09 -15.81 10.69
CA ASN A 56 23.97 -14.76 11.19
C ASN A 56 23.91 -13.42 10.43
N ASN A 57 23.33 -13.37 9.23
CA ASN A 57 23.32 -12.15 8.40
C ASN A 57 22.13 -11.25 8.72
N PHE A 58 22.41 -9.94 8.79
CA PHE A 58 21.40 -8.91 9.01
C PHE A 58 20.42 -8.82 7.83
N ARG A 59 19.12 -8.77 8.12
CA ARG A 59 18.08 -8.55 7.10
C ARG A 59 16.97 -7.62 7.56
N ILE A 60 16.43 -6.79 6.66
CA ILE A 60 15.19 -6.04 6.86
C ILE A 60 14.19 -6.49 5.79
N GLY A 61 12.97 -6.83 6.17
CA GLY A 61 11.86 -7.05 5.23
C GLY A 61 10.97 -5.81 5.20
N TYR A 62 10.53 -5.40 4.00
CA TYR A 62 9.61 -4.30 3.82
C TYR A 62 8.41 -4.71 2.95
N VAL A 63 7.22 -4.26 3.34
CA VAL A 63 5.99 -4.31 2.54
C VAL A 63 5.11 -3.13 2.94
N ALA A 64 4.36 -2.57 1.99
CA ALA A 64 3.44 -1.45 2.24
C ALA A 64 2.22 -1.57 1.33
N ASP A 65 1.20 -0.76 1.62
CA ASP A 65 0.04 -0.60 0.77
C ASP A 65 -0.58 -1.97 0.45
N VAL A 66 -0.74 -2.86 1.43
CA VAL A 66 -1.42 -4.16 1.23
C VAL A 66 -2.92 -3.93 1.12
N GLU A 67 -3.45 -2.88 1.76
CA GLU A 67 -4.85 -2.45 1.68
C GLU A 67 -5.81 -3.66 1.79
N GLY A 68 -5.78 -4.37 2.93
CA GLY A 68 -6.69 -5.49 3.22
C GLY A 68 -6.56 -6.73 2.32
N HIS A 69 -5.65 -6.77 1.36
CA HIS A 69 -5.44 -7.94 0.50
C HIS A 69 -4.70 -9.06 1.23
N TRP A 70 -5.41 -9.77 2.10
CA TRP A 70 -4.86 -10.84 2.95
C TRP A 70 -4.11 -11.92 2.16
N ASP A 71 -4.63 -12.34 1.00
CA ASP A 71 -3.98 -13.35 0.14
C ASP A 71 -2.60 -12.91 -0.34
N TYR A 72 -2.45 -11.63 -0.67
CA TYR A 72 -1.17 -11.05 -1.06
C TYR A 72 -0.20 -11.10 0.11
N PHE A 73 -0.66 -10.78 1.33
CA PHE A 73 0.19 -10.83 2.52
C PHE A 73 0.59 -12.27 2.88
N LEU A 74 -0.31 -13.23 2.72
CA LEU A 74 0.00 -14.65 2.93
C LEU A 74 1.10 -15.12 1.95
N GLU A 75 0.98 -14.78 0.67
CA GLU A 75 1.98 -15.09 -0.36
C GLU A 75 3.32 -14.38 -0.08
N TYR A 76 3.28 -13.12 0.38
CA TYR A 76 4.47 -12.38 0.81
C TYR A 76 5.19 -13.11 1.95
N VAL A 77 4.47 -13.48 3.02
CA VAL A 77 5.06 -14.18 4.17
C VAL A 77 5.62 -15.54 3.75
N GLN A 78 4.94 -16.27 2.86
CA GLN A 78 5.41 -17.56 2.36
C GLN A 78 6.78 -17.45 1.66
N ARG A 79 7.02 -16.34 0.95
CA ARG A 79 8.25 -16.10 0.18
C ARG A 79 9.32 -15.35 0.98
N SER A 80 8.98 -14.82 2.15
CA SER A 80 9.85 -13.94 2.91
C SER A 80 11.01 -14.68 3.57
N ASN A 81 12.18 -14.05 3.55
CA ASN A 81 13.34 -14.48 4.35
C ASN A 81 13.37 -13.82 5.73
N VAL A 82 12.29 -13.13 6.11
CA VAL A 82 12.17 -12.33 7.35
C VAL A 82 11.00 -12.79 8.19
N LEU A 83 9.86 -13.04 7.56
CA LEU A 83 8.65 -13.51 8.21
C LEU A 83 8.40 -14.98 7.96
N TYR A 84 7.70 -15.62 8.89
CA TYR A 84 7.13 -16.95 8.71
C TYR A 84 5.90 -17.13 9.59
N TRP A 85 5.09 -18.13 9.26
CA TRP A 85 3.97 -18.55 10.10
C TRP A 85 4.38 -19.71 10.99
N GLU A 86 4.13 -19.59 12.29
CA GLU A 86 4.34 -20.64 13.29
C GLU A 86 3.00 -21.19 13.78
N GLU A 87 2.88 -22.51 13.94
CA GLU A 87 1.68 -23.11 14.52
C GLU A 87 1.54 -22.72 16.00
N HIS A 88 0.35 -22.28 16.41
CA HIS A 88 0.10 -21.82 17.77
C HIS A 88 -0.56 -22.92 18.63
N GLU A 89 0.18 -23.50 19.57
CA GLU A 89 -0.29 -24.61 20.45
C GLU A 89 -1.27 -24.17 21.57
N GLY A 90 -1.57 -22.87 21.72
CA GLY A 90 -2.12 -22.30 22.95
C GLY A 90 -3.65 -22.15 23.11
N HIS A 91 -4.49 -22.48 22.12
CA HIS A 91 -5.95 -22.28 22.26
C HIS A 91 -6.68 -23.52 22.79
N ASN A 92 -7.18 -23.40 24.03
CA ASN A 92 -7.97 -24.41 24.74
C ASN A 92 -9.42 -24.52 24.21
N THR A 93 -9.76 -25.68 23.66
CA THR A 93 -10.98 -26.49 23.90
C THR A 93 -12.34 -26.23 23.23
N ASN A 94 -12.60 -25.18 22.45
CA ASN A 94 -13.87 -25.10 21.68
C ASN A 94 -13.74 -25.00 20.15
N ILE A 95 -12.54 -24.75 19.63
CA ILE A 95 -12.23 -24.86 18.21
C ILE A 95 -10.97 -25.71 18.14
N SER A 96 -11.10 -26.94 17.64
CA SER A 96 -10.06 -27.97 17.65
C SER A 96 -8.73 -27.46 17.07
N THR A 97 -7.71 -27.31 17.90
CA THR A 97 -6.43 -26.63 17.61
C THR A 97 -5.28 -27.54 17.18
N THR A 98 -5.56 -28.77 16.77
CA THR A 98 -4.60 -29.62 16.02
C THR A 98 -5.25 -30.36 14.86
N THR A 99 -6.45 -29.94 14.49
CA THR A 99 -7.20 -30.54 13.39
C THR A 99 -7.58 -29.42 12.48
N THR A 100 -7.13 -29.49 11.22
CA THR A 100 -7.75 -28.77 10.13
C THR A 100 -9.26 -28.75 10.38
N ASN A 101 -9.85 -27.57 10.57
CA ASN A 101 -11.29 -27.52 10.73
C ASN A 101 -11.95 -27.99 9.41
N ASN A 102 -13.27 -28.19 9.40
CA ASN A 102 -13.98 -28.62 8.19
C ASN A 102 -13.80 -27.67 6.99
N TYR A 103 -13.12 -26.53 7.15
CA TYR A 103 -12.90 -25.50 6.16
C TYR A 103 -11.44 -25.41 5.68
N GLY A 104 -10.54 -26.32 6.09
CA GLY A 104 -9.16 -26.29 5.60
C GLY A 104 -8.29 -25.21 6.23
N ILE A 105 -8.63 -24.71 7.42
CA ILE A 105 -7.91 -23.61 8.11
C ILE A 105 -7.10 -24.12 9.29
N THR A 106 -5.93 -23.51 9.47
CA THR A 106 -5.06 -23.62 10.64
C THR A 106 -4.90 -22.25 11.29
N PHE A 107 -4.79 -22.21 12.62
CA PHE A 107 -4.47 -20.98 13.34
C PHE A 107 -2.97 -20.89 13.53
N GLN A 108 -2.37 -19.84 12.98
CA GLN A 108 -0.93 -19.64 12.98
C GLN A 108 -0.60 -18.24 13.48
N ARG A 109 0.57 -18.10 14.09
CA ARG A 109 1.09 -16.84 14.58
C ARG A 109 2.17 -16.33 13.64
N LEU A 110 2.11 -15.04 13.31
CA LEU A 110 3.15 -14.40 12.50
C LEU A 110 4.39 -14.22 13.35
N LYS A 111 5.54 -14.67 12.86
CA LYS A 111 6.82 -14.64 13.57
C LYS A 111 7.92 -14.01 12.74
N LEU A 112 8.91 -13.47 13.45
CA LEU A 112 10.11 -12.86 12.89
C LEU A 112 11.27 -13.87 12.98
N ARG A 113 12.04 -14.00 11.89
CA ARG A 113 13.26 -14.83 11.87
C ARG A 113 14.39 -14.15 12.68
N PRO A 114 15.34 -14.92 13.25
CA PRO A 114 16.47 -14.36 13.98
C PRO A 114 17.27 -13.34 13.15
N ASN A 115 17.88 -12.34 13.81
CA ASN A 115 18.73 -11.32 13.20
C ASN A 115 18.07 -10.51 12.06
N THR A 116 16.74 -10.42 12.08
CA THR A 116 15.98 -9.64 11.12
C THR A 116 15.21 -8.49 11.76
N HIS A 117 14.84 -7.53 10.92
CA HIS A 117 13.86 -6.49 11.20
C HIS A 117 12.73 -6.57 10.18
N PHE A 118 11.54 -6.13 10.56
CA PHE A 118 10.41 -6.00 9.63
C PHE A 118 9.80 -4.61 9.71
N VAL A 119 9.54 -4.01 8.56
CA VAL A 119 8.91 -2.70 8.43
C VAL A 119 7.65 -2.85 7.59
N TYR A 120 6.49 -2.53 8.17
CA TYR A 120 5.25 -2.39 7.43
C TYR A 120 5.02 -0.91 7.12
N GLY A 121 4.98 -0.54 5.85
CA GLY A 121 5.09 0.84 5.39
C GLY A 121 3.80 1.67 5.36
N GLY A 122 2.72 1.21 5.99
CA GLY A 122 1.43 1.91 6.03
C GLY A 122 0.43 1.48 4.95
N ASP A 123 -0.74 2.09 4.98
CA ASP A 123 -1.91 1.75 4.15
C ASP A 123 -2.30 0.27 4.31
N SER A 124 -2.66 -0.06 5.56
CA SER A 124 -3.06 -1.41 5.98
C SER A 124 -4.50 -1.76 5.60
N VAL A 125 -5.41 -0.79 5.60
CA VAL A 125 -6.86 -1.00 5.46
C VAL A 125 -7.41 -0.55 4.10
N ASP A 126 -8.72 -0.79 3.88
CA ASP A 126 -9.47 -0.63 2.62
C ASP A 126 -9.23 -1.75 1.60
N LYS A 127 -9.87 -1.64 0.41
CA LYS A 127 -9.59 -2.31 -0.88
C LYS A 127 -9.53 -3.85 -0.94
N GLY A 128 -9.43 -4.57 0.17
CA GLY A 128 -9.46 -6.03 0.24
C GLY A 128 -10.20 -6.54 1.50
N PRO A 129 -10.72 -7.78 1.47
CA PRO A 129 -11.56 -8.38 2.52
C PRO A 129 -10.74 -9.04 3.64
N GLY A 130 -9.76 -8.32 4.17
CA GLY A 130 -8.78 -8.87 5.11
C GLY A 130 -8.05 -7.83 5.94
N ASP A 131 -8.64 -6.63 6.07
CA ASP A 131 -8.02 -5.50 6.74
C ASP A 131 -7.90 -5.72 8.26
N ILE A 132 -8.92 -6.27 8.90
CA ILE A 132 -8.90 -6.60 10.33
C ILE A 132 -7.88 -7.71 10.61
N ARG A 133 -7.85 -8.78 9.80
CA ARG A 133 -6.86 -9.87 9.97
C ARG A 133 -5.43 -9.36 9.81
N LEU A 134 -5.21 -8.50 8.82
CA LEU A 134 -3.91 -7.88 8.58
C LEU A 134 -3.47 -7.01 9.77
N CYS A 135 -4.30 -6.07 10.22
CA CYS A 135 -3.98 -5.22 11.36
C CYS A 135 -3.70 -6.05 12.63
N ARG A 136 -4.51 -7.10 12.92
CA ARG A 136 -4.28 -8.00 14.06
C ARG A 136 -2.92 -8.70 13.97
N ALA A 137 -2.59 -9.30 12.83
CA ALA A 137 -1.31 -10.00 12.64
C ALA A 137 -0.10 -9.06 12.81
N LEU A 138 -0.19 -7.85 12.27
CA LEU A 138 0.88 -6.84 12.37
C LEU A 138 1.04 -6.31 13.81
N VAL A 139 -0.06 -6.05 14.51
CA VAL A 139 -0.05 -5.59 15.90
C VAL A 139 0.51 -6.67 16.82
N ASP A 140 0.07 -7.93 16.66
CA ASP A 140 0.61 -9.05 17.44
C ASP A 140 2.12 -9.24 17.19
N LEU A 141 2.56 -9.15 15.93
CA LEU A 141 3.98 -9.20 15.58
C LEU A 141 4.78 -8.06 16.25
N LYS A 142 4.25 -6.83 16.23
CA LYS A 142 4.87 -5.66 16.88
C LYS A 142 4.96 -5.81 18.40
N LYS A 143 3.93 -6.36 19.04
CA LYS A 143 3.94 -6.62 20.49
C LYS A 143 4.97 -7.67 20.89
N GLN A 144 5.18 -8.69 20.05
CA GLN A 144 6.19 -9.73 20.27
C GLN A 144 7.61 -9.22 20.09
N TYR A 145 7.84 -8.33 19.12
CA TYR A 145 9.17 -7.85 18.72
C TYR A 145 9.23 -6.31 18.65
N PRO A 146 9.07 -5.61 19.78
CA PRO A 146 8.89 -4.16 19.80
C PRO A 146 10.04 -3.36 19.16
N ASP A 147 11.28 -3.86 19.27
CA ASP A 147 12.46 -3.14 18.74
C ASP A 147 12.83 -3.57 17.30
N HIS A 148 12.27 -4.69 16.82
CA HIS A 148 12.60 -5.27 15.52
C HIS A 148 11.48 -5.12 14.48
N VAL A 149 10.26 -4.83 14.92
CA VAL A 149 9.10 -4.61 14.05
C VAL A 149 8.72 -3.15 14.10
N HIS A 150 8.54 -2.55 12.92
CA HIS A 150 8.27 -1.13 12.75
C HIS A 150 7.00 -0.99 11.91
N LEU A 151 5.96 -0.39 12.48
CA LEU A 151 4.72 -0.11 11.76
C LEU A 151 4.70 1.37 11.41
N LEU A 152 4.46 1.71 10.15
CA LEU A 152 4.31 3.08 9.70
C LEU A 152 2.84 3.42 9.45
N VAL A 153 2.45 4.67 9.68
CA VAL A 153 1.13 5.16 9.28
C VAL A 153 1.12 5.58 7.81
N GLY A 154 0.13 5.10 7.08
CA GLY A 154 -0.23 5.63 5.77
C GLY A 154 -1.43 6.57 5.82
N ASN A 155 -1.75 7.17 4.69
CA ASN A 155 -2.87 8.12 4.61
C ASN A 155 -4.23 7.43 4.76
N ARG A 156 -4.37 6.18 4.32
CA ARG A 156 -5.59 5.41 4.52
C ARG A 156 -5.81 5.09 5.98
N ASP A 157 -4.74 4.75 6.70
CA ASP A 157 -4.81 4.44 8.13
C ASP A 157 -5.28 5.67 8.92
N LEU A 158 -4.64 6.82 8.72
CA LEU A 158 -4.96 8.06 9.42
C LEU A 158 -6.35 8.59 9.09
N ASN A 159 -6.80 8.47 7.84
CA ASN A 159 -8.13 8.95 7.46
C ASN A 159 -9.29 8.30 8.23
N LYS A 160 -9.11 7.11 8.81
CA LYS A 160 -10.19 6.41 9.50
C LYS A 160 -10.59 7.06 10.81
N ILE A 161 -9.74 7.88 11.42
CA ILE A 161 -10.11 8.64 12.63
C ILE A 161 -11.25 9.65 12.35
N ARG A 162 -11.50 10.00 11.08
CA ARG A 162 -12.67 10.79 10.67
C ARG A 162 -13.99 10.15 11.08
N PHE A 163 -14.08 8.82 11.01
CA PHE A 163 -15.32 8.07 11.24
C PHE A 163 -15.90 8.33 12.63
N SER A 164 -15.06 8.49 13.66
CA SER A 164 -15.52 8.77 15.02
C SER A 164 -16.34 10.05 15.13
N SER A 165 -15.90 11.11 14.46
CA SER A 165 -16.60 12.39 14.47
C SER A 165 -17.73 12.46 13.44
N GLU A 166 -17.50 11.98 12.21
CA GLU A 166 -18.43 12.16 11.06
C GLU A 166 -19.55 11.11 11.03
N LEU A 167 -19.46 10.05 11.83
CA LEU A 167 -20.53 9.05 12.05
C LEU A 167 -21.05 9.06 13.49
N SER A 168 -20.66 10.05 14.30
CA SER A 168 -21.21 10.25 15.65
C SER A 168 -22.70 10.60 15.58
N ASP A 169 -23.46 10.26 16.61
CA ASP A 169 -24.89 10.63 16.67
C ASP A 169 -25.08 12.15 16.56
N ASP A 170 -24.20 12.93 17.20
CA ASP A 170 -24.21 14.40 17.17
C ASP A 170 -23.97 14.98 15.76
N ASP A 171 -23.16 14.34 14.92
CA ASP A 171 -22.93 14.80 13.53
C ASP A 171 -23.98 14.24 12.55
N MET A 172 -24.70 13.18 12.92
CA MET A 172 -25.86 12.72 12.15
C MET A 172 -27.03 13.72 12.22
N GLU A 173 -27.13 14.51 13.29
CA GLU A 173 -28.09 15.62 13.43
C GLU A 173 -27.76 16.84 12.56
N ARG A 174 -26.56 16.89 11.96
CA ARG A 174 -26.15 18.00 11.10
C ARG A 174 -27.03 18.07 9.85
N PRO A 175 -27.54 19.26 9.47
CA PRO A 175 -28.28 19.43 8.23
C PRO A 175 -27.48 18.93 7.03
N ILE A 176 -28.12 18.18 6.14
CA ILE A 176 -27.48 17.58 4.95
C ILE A 176 -26.76 18.63 4.08
N GLU A 177 -27.34 19.83 3.97
CA GLU A 177 -26.79 20.95 3.20
C GLU A 177 -25.47 21.49 3.77
N ASP A 178 -25.25 21.33 5.08
CA ASP A 178 -24.06 21.83 5.76
C ASP A 178 -22.85 20.91 5.58
N ILE A 179 -23.05 19.70 5.04
CA ILE A 179 -21.99 18.71 4.84
C ILE A 179 -21.28 19.00 3.53
N LYS A 180 -20.12 19.62 3.66
CA LYS A 180 -19.31 20.08 2.55
C LYS A 180 -18.74 18.90 1.76
N ARG A 181 -18.48 19.15 0.48
CA ARG A 181 -17.63 18.30 -0.37
C ARG A 181 -16.22 18.22 0.25
N PRO A 182 -15.46 17.13 -0.01
CA PRO A 182 -14.04 17.13 0.31
C PRO A 182 -13.35 18.29 -0.43
N PHE A 183 -12.70 19.19 0.30
CA PHE A 183 -12.13 20.41 -0.29
C PHE A 183 -10.98 20.11 -1.27
N TRP A 184 -10.35 18.93 -1.16
CA TRP A 184 -9.25 18.49 -2.01
C TRP A 184 -9.68 17.88 -3.35
N ASP A 185 -10.96 17.55 -3.53
CA ASP A 185 -11.48 17.02 -4.80
C ASP A 185 -12.75 17.76 -5.22
N SER A 186 -12.59 18.72 -6.14
CA SER A 186 -13.70 19.51 -6.68
C SER A 186 -14.67 18.68 -7.54
N ASN A 187 -14.26 17.50 -8.01
CA ASN A 187 -15.11 16.60 -8.79
C ASN A 187 -15.91 15.64 -7.91
N ALA A 188 -15.61 15.56 -6.62
CA ALA A 188 -16.35 14.73 -5.69
C ALA A 188 -17.77 15.25 -5.49
N LYS A 189 -18.72 14.30 -5.39
CA LYS A 189 -20.12 14.61 -5.11
C LYS A 189 -20.29 15.03 -3.65
N SER A 190 -21.15 16.01 -3.42
CA SER A 190 -21.59 16.31 -2.05
C SER A 190 -22.39 15.14 -1.47
N TYR A 191 -22.55 15.10 -0.16
CA TYR A 191 -23.38 14.08 0.48
C TYR A 191 -24.83 14.15 0.01
N LYS A 192 -25.36 15.37 -0.17
CA LYS A 192 -26.68 15.60 -0.76
C LYS A 192 -26.82 15.00 -2.16
N GLU A 193 -25.88 15.27 -3.05
CA GLU A 193 -25.90 14.72 -4.42
C GLU A 193 -25.86 13.19 -4.40
N HIS A 194 -25.11 12.59 -3.49
CA HIS A 194 -25.12 11.14 -3.28
C HIS A 194 -26.49 10.63 -2.84
N LEU A 195 -27.14 11.26 -1.85
CA LEU A 195 -28.47 10.86 -1.41
C LEU A 195 -29.53 11.04 -2.50
N GLU A 196 -29.42 12.07 -3.34
CA GLU A 196 -30.29 12.26 -4.50
C GLU A 196 -30.15 11.12 -5.51
N GLU A 197 -28.93 10.60 -5.73
CA GLU A 197 -28.69 9.44 -6.59
C GLU A 197 -29.21 8.13 -6.00
N VAL A 198 -29.02 7.94 -4.70
CA VAL A 198 -29.60 6.81 -3.96
C VAL A 198 -31.13 6.87 -4.09
N LYS A 199 -31.74 8.02 -3.82
CA LYS A 199 -33.19 8.23 -3.98
C LYS A 199 -33.68 7.88 -5.40
N GLN A 200 -32.97 8.32 -6.44
CA GLN A 200 -33.31 8.00 -7.83
C GLN A 200 -33.25 6.49 -8.09
N THR A 201 -32.26 5.79 -7.53
CA THR A 201 -32.10 4.34 -7.65
C THR A 201 -33.20 3.59 -6.89
N HIS A 202 -33.58 4.06 -5.69
CA HIS A 202 -34.64 3.48 -4.86
C HIS A 202 -36.06 3.73 -5.41
N ALA A 203 -36.30 4.89 -6.04
CA ALA A 203 -37.58 5.23 -6.65
C ALA A 203 -38.00 4.25 -7.76
N ALA A 204 -37.05 3.48 -8.33
CA ALA A 204 -37.32 2.39 -9.26
C ALA A 204 -37.88 1.12 -8.60
N THR A 205 -37.83 0.99 -7.26
CA THR A 205 -38.17 -0.25 -6.52
C THR A 205 -39.16 -0.09 -5.35
N LYS A 206 -39.33 1.10 -4.75
CA LYS A 206 -40.43 1.42 -3.79
C LYS A 206 -40.55 2.95 -3.52
N SER A 207 -41.65 3.33 -2.86
CA SER A 207 -42.27 4.67 -2.72
C SER A 207 -41.40 5.84 -2.25
N ASP A 208 -42.00 7.03 -2.39
CA ASP A 208 -41.65 8.39 -1.91
C ASP A 208 -40.91 8.42 -0.55
N CYS A 209 -39.57 8.29 -0.58
CA CYS A 209 -38.69 8.54 0.57
C CYS A 209 -38.11 9.95 0.49
N THR A 210 -37.99 10.64 1.62
CA THR A 210 -37.32 11.93 1.72
C THR A 210 -35.80 11.76 1.77
N LEU A 211 -35.03 12.84 1.60
CA LEU A 211 -33.58 12.79 1.79
C LEU A 211 -33.23 12.53 3.27
N ASP A 212 -34.04 13.03 4.20
CA ASP A 212 -33.87 12.80 5.63
C ASP A 212 -34.07 11.33 5.99
N ASP A 213 -35.00 10.62 5.33
CA ASP A 213 -35.18 9.17 5.51
C ASP A 213 -33.94 8.37 5.06
N LEU A 214 -33.16 8.89 4.10
CA LEU A 214 -31.94 8.27 3.58
C LEU A 214 -30.68 8.71 4.34
N ASN A 215 -30.77 9.72 5.20
CA ASN A 215 -29.65 10.25 5.98
C ASN A 215 -29.30 9.31 7.14
N THR A 216 -28.67 8.19 6.81
CA THR A 216 -28.25 7.13 7.73
C THR A 216 -26.73 7.08 7.84
N LYS A 217 -26.21 6.50 8.94
CA LYS A 217 -24.76 6.23 9.08
C LYS A 217 -24.24 5.32 7.95
N THR A 218 -25.06 4.38 7.51
CA THR A 218 -24.78 3.49 6.36
C THR A 218 -24.51 4.30 5.10
N GLU A 219 -25.44 5.17 4.70
CA GLU A 219 -25.25 5.98 3.49
C GLU A 219 -24.14 7.01 3.64
N ARG A 220 -23.94 7.56 4.85
CA ARG A 220 -22.79 8.44 5.11
C ARG A 220 -21.47 7.72 4.95
N LEU A 221 -21.33 6.51 5.51
CA LEU A 221 -20.12 5.70 5.36
C LEU A 221 -19.88 5.30 3.89
N ARG A 222 -20.91 4.86 3.16
CA ARG A 222 -20.79 4.56 1.72
C ARG A 222 -20.34 5.79 0.92
N TRP A 223 -20.90 6.96 1.21
CA TRP A 223 -20.45 8.22 0.60
C TRP A 223 -18.99 8.53 0.94
N MET A 224 -18.60 8.45 2.21
CA MET A 224 -17.21 8.72 2.64
C MET A 224 -16.22 7.81 1.92
N LEU A 225 -16.48 6.50 1.90
CA LEU A 225 -15.63 5.50 1.25
C LEU A 225 -15.50 5.75 -0.26
N LYS A 226 -16.61 6.05 -0.93
CA LYS A 226 -16.65 6.27 -2.39
C LYS A 226 -16.07 7.62 -2.82
N HIS A 227 -16.52 8.69 -2.19
CA HIS A 227 -16.31 10.07 -2.67
C HIS A 227 -15.21 10.83 -1.94
N THR A 228 -14.77 10.37 -0.77
CA THR A 228 -13.73 11.07 0.00
C THR A 228 -12.46 10.23 0.20
N LEU A 229 -12.56 8.90 0.15
CA LEU A 229 -11.45 7.96 0.42
C LEU A 229 -11.04 7.10 -0.79
N GLY A 230 -11.79 7.18 -1.89
CA GLY A 230 -11.48 6.51 -3.15
C GLY A 230 -11.50 4.98 -3.07
N CYS A 231 -12.28 4.39 -2.16
CA CYS A 231 -12.37 2.96 -1.89
C CYS A 231 -13.85 2.46 -1.84
N PRO A 232 -14.60 2.61 -2.94
CA PRO A 232 -16.05 2.34 -2.96
C PRO A 232 -16.46 0.92 -2.54
N ASP A 233 -15.62 -0.07 -2.84
CA ASP A 233 -15.91 -1.49 -2.59
C ASP A 233 -15.59 -1.91 -1.14
N THR A 234 -14.90 -1.06 -0.35
CA THR A 234 -14.50 -1.36 1.03
C THR A 234 -15.69 -1.73 1.93
N PHE A 235 -16.88 -1.16 1.70
CA PHE A 235 -18.05 -1.51 2.49
C PHE A 235 -18.40 -2.99 2.37
N GLU A 236 -18.36 -3.53 1.15
CA GLU A 236 -18.70 -4.94 0.90
C GLU A 236 -17.53 -5.87 1.24
N PHE A 237 -16.28 -5.43 1.07
CA PHE A 237 -15.12 -6.17 1.59
C PHE A 237 -15.16 -6.32 3.10
N ARG A 238 -15.59 -5.28 3.82
CA ARG A 238 -15.78 -5.37 5.27
C ARG A 238 -16.89 -6.35 5.62
N ARG A 239 -17.98 -6.37 4.87
CA ARG A 239 -19.07 -7.36 5.06
C ARG A 239 -18.57 -8.80 4.91
N GLU A 240 -17.77 -9.04 3.87
CA GLU A 240 -17.11 -10.33 3.64
C GLU A 240 -16.20 -10.73 4.81
N GLU A 241 -15.39 -9.78 5.30
CA GLU A 241 -14.49 -10.05 6.42
C GLU A 241 -15.23 -10.32 7.74
N ILE A 242 -16.30 -9.58 8.06
CA ILE A 242 -17.14 -9.86 9.22
C ILE A 242 -17.75 -11.26 9.12
N ALA A 243 -18.34 -11.59 7.96
CA ALA A 243 -18.94 -12.91 7.75
C ALA A 243 -17.91 -14.03 7.88
N TYR A 244 -16.68 -13.79 7.41
CA TYR A 244 -15.57 -14.72 7.58
C TYR A 244 -15.18 -14.88 9.05
N LEU A 245 -14.96 -13.78 9.77
CA LEU A 245 -14.56 -13.81 11.18
C LEU A 245 -15.64 -14.42 12.07
N ASP A 246 -16.91 -14.09 11.84
CA ASP A 246 -18.07 -14.69 12.53
C ASP A 246 -18.12 -16.20 12.30
N LYS A 247 -17.94 -16.65 11.06
CA LYS A 247 -17.92 -18.08 10.74
C LYS A 247 -16.74 -18.83 11.37
N ILE A 248 -15.58 -18.19 11.48
CA ILE A 248 -14.35 -18.82 12.00
C ILE A 248 -14.29 -18.79 13.52
N TYR A 249 -14.65 -17.67 14.15
CA TYR A 249 -14.55 -17.47 15.60
C TYR A 249 -15.88 -17.64 16.34
N GLY A 250 -17.00 -17.73 15.63
CA GLY A 250 -18.35 -17.84 16.18
C GLY A 250 -19.03 -16.50 16.50
N SER A 251 -18.27 -15.39 16.47
CA SER A 251 -18.79 -14.03 16.64
C SER A 251 -17.80 -12.98 16.13
N TYR A 252 -18.31 -11.84 15.67
CA TYR A 252 -17.55 -10.60 15.51
C TYR A 252 -18.16 -9.47 16.38
N PRO A 253 -17.35 -8.62 17.06
CA PRO A 253 -15.90 -8.72 17.20
C PRO A 253 -15.49 -9.97 17.99
N PRO A 254 -14.37 -10.62 17.64
CA PRO A 254 -13.92 -11.80 18.37
C PRO A 254 -13.29 -11.40 19.72
N THR A 255 -13.12 -12.36 20.63
CA THR A 255 -12.56 -12.10 21.96
C THR A 255 -11.06 -11.78 21.87
N CYS A 256 -10.53 -11.04 22.86
CA CYS A 256 -9.11 -10.65 22.87
C CYS A 256 -8.14 -11.86 22.78
N GLU A 257 -8.55 -13.03 23.28
CA GLU A 257 -7.78 -14.27 23.17
C GLU A 257 -7.48 -14.62 21.70
N THR A 258 -8.38 -14.34 20.76
CA THR A 258 -8.18 -14.67 19.34
C THR A 258 -7.20 -13.73 18.62
N HIS A 259 -6.72 -12.67 19.28
CA HIS A 259 -5.82 -11.70 18.66
C HIS A 259 -4.38 -12.23 18.51
N GLU A 260 -4.01 -13.30 19.22
CA GLU A 260 -2.66 -13.87 19.21
C GLU A 260 -2.40 -14.86 18.07
N SER A 261 -3.42 -15.17 17.26
CA SER A 261 -3.30 -16.06 16.11
C SER A 261 -4.21 -15.66 14.96
N SER A 262 -3.78 -15.95 13.74
CA SER A 262 -4.51 -15.64 12.50
C SER A 262 -4.97 -16.91 11.80
N PRO A 263 -6.16 -16.89 11.16
CA PRO A 263 -6.63 -18.01 10.37
C PRO A 263 -5.88 -18.02 9.03
N VAL A 264 -5.08 -19.07 8.83
CA VAL A 264 -4.29 -19.29 7.62
C VAL A 264 -4.83 -20.52 6.90
N PRO A 265 -5.17 -20.43 5.60
CA PRO A 265 -5.56 -21.58 4.80
C PRO A 265 -4.41 -22.59 4.67
N THR A 266 -4.72 -23.88 4.77
CA THR A 266 -3.74 -24.97 4.56
C THR A 266 -3.19 -25.06 3.14
N VAL A 267 -3.87 -24.45 2.16
CA VAL A 267 -3.40 -24.33 0.77
C VAL A 267 -3.54 -22.88 0.35
N LEU A 268 -2.42 -22.23 0.02
CA LEU A 268 -2.25 -20.77 -0.14
C LEU A 268 -3.00 -20.11 -1.32
N HIS A 269 -3.96 -20.80 -1.94
CA HIS A 269 -4.80 -20.27 -3.02
C HIS A 269 -6.29 -20.61 -2.83
N ARG A 270 -6.71 -20.82 -1.57
CA ARG A 270 -8.07 -21.25 -1.22
C ARG A 270 -8.74 -20.43 -0.11
N THR A 271 -8.42 -19.16 0.05
CA THR A 271 -9.22 -18.28 0.93
C THR A 271 -10.70 -18.24 0.53
N ASN A 272 -11.00 -18.45 -0.74
CA ASN A 272 -12.35 -18.60 -1.29
C ASN A 272 -13.06 -19.94 -0.96
N ASP A 273 -12.40 -20.93 -0.32
CA ASP A 273 -13.06 -22.21 0.04
C ASP A 273 -13.95 -22.07 1.28
N VAL A 274 -13.81 -20.99 2.06
CA VAL A 274 -14.76 -20.71 3.14
C VAL A 274 -15.97 -20.02 2.54
N ASP A 275 -17.01 -20.80 2.24
CA ASP A 275 -18.29 -20.28 1.75
C ASP A 275 -18.96 -19.40 2.83
N VAL A 276 -18.73 -18.09 2.81
CA VAL A 276 -19.28 -17.14 3.77
C VAL A 276 -20.62 -16.63 3.27
N ASP A 277 -21.65 -16.76 4.10
CA ASP A 277 -22.96 -16.19 3.80
C ASP A 277 -23.00 -14.73 4.25
N THR A 278 -22.63 -13.83 3.35
CA THR A 278 -22.62 -12.38 3.59
C THR A 278 -24.02 -11.81 3.82
N THR A 279 -25.09 -12.53 3.47
CA THR A 279 -26.47 -12.04 3.64
C THR A 279 -26.90 -11.98 5.10
N LYS A 280 -26.15 -12.62 6.01
CA LYS A 280 -26.37 -12.56 7.46
C LYS A 280 -25.78 -11.32 8.12
N VAL A 281 -24.85 -10.64 7.46
CA VAL A 281 -24.21 -9.43 7.97
C VAL A 281 -25.00 -8.24 7.46
N THR A 282 -25.63 -7.50 8.36
CA THR A 282 -26.43 -6.32 8.05
C THR A 282 -25.56 -5.12 7.71
N ASP A 283 -26.15 -4.07 7.14
CA ASP A 283 -25.44 -2.82 6.89
C ASP A 283 -25.02 -2.15 8.20
N GLU A 284 -25.86 -2.28 9.24
CA GLU A 284 -25.57 -1.83 10.60
C GLU A 284 -24.35 -2.55 11.20
N ASP A 285 -24.23 -3.87 11.00
CA ASP A 285 -23.04 -4.63 11.45
C ASP A 285 -21.76 -4.11 10.80
N VAL A 286 -21.83 -3.75 9.50
CA VAL A 286 -20.69 -3.16 8.79
C VAL A 286 -20.30 -1.81 9.39
N VAL A 287 -21.27 -0.91 9.59
CA VAL A 287 -21.01 0.41 10.20
C VAL A 287 -20.41 0.24 11.60
N GLU A 288 -20.98 -0.64 12.43
CA GLU A 288 -20.50 -0.85 13.79
C GLU A 288 -19.10 -1.49 13.81
N SER A 289 -18.75 -2.29 12.81
CA SER A 289 -17.38 -2.79 12.68
C SER A 289 -16.36 -1.66 12.49
N PHE A 290 -16.65 -0.65 11.67
CA PHE A 290 -15.76 0.50 11.48
C PHE A 290 -15.64 1.32 12.75
N ASN A 291 -16.76 1.52 13.45
CA ASN A 291 -16.80 2.20 14.74
C ASN A 291 -15.95 1.45 15.79
N TYR A 292 -16.14 0.14 15.92
CA TYR A 292 -15.38 -0.71 16.82
C TYR A 292 -13.88 -0.65 16.54
N GLU A 293 -13.46 -0.86 15.29
CA GLU A 293 -12.06 -0.97 14.92
C GLU A 293 -11.24 0.30 15.18
N ILE A 294 -11.87 1.48 15.17
CA ILE A 294 -11.20 2.76 15.44
C ILE A 294 -11.40 3.30 16.86
N ASN A 295 -12.58 3.11 17.46
CA ASN A 295 -12.93 3.72 18.75
C ASN A 295 -12.71 2.81 19.95
N HIS A 296 -12.78 1.50 19.77
CA HIS A 296 -12.57 0.55 20.86
C HIS A 296 -11.06 0.33 21.08
N SER A 297 -10.63 0.20 22.34
CA SER A 297 -9.20 -0.02 22.67
C SER A 297 -8.66 -1.32 22.09
N GLU A 298 -9.53 -2.33 21.98
CA GLU A 298 -9.24 -3.62 21.35
C GLU A 298 -9.43 -3.63 19.82
N GLY A 299 -9.90 -2.53 19.21
CA GLY A 299 -9.99 -2.41 17.76
C GLY A 299 -8.61 -2.57 17.12
N SER A 300 -8.49 -3.40 16.09
CA SER A 300 -7.18 -3.74 15.50
C SER A 300 -6.55 -2.54 14.81
N LEU A 301 -7.33 -1.70 14.13
CA LEU A 301 -6.83 -0.46 13.55
C LEU A 301 -6.43 0.56 14.63
N ARG A 302 -7.20 0.70 15.72
CA ARG A 302 -6.84 1.54 16.86
C ARG A 302 -5.50 1.13 17.46
N GLN A 303 -5.29 -0.17 17.65
CA GLN A 303 -4.02 -0.70 18.14
C GLN A 303 -2.88 -0.52 17.13
N TYR A 304 -3.15 -0.70 15.83
CA TYR A 304 -2.18 -0.46 14.77
C TYR A 304 -1.66 0.99 14.81
N LEU A 305 -2.56 1.97 14.88
CA LEU A 305 -2.20 3.39 14.96
C LEU A 305 -1.35 3.69 16.20
N HIS A 306 -1.72 3.14 17.36
CA HIS A 306 -0.97 3.32 18.62
C HIS A 306 0.44 2.75 18.60
N HIS A 307 0.65 1.68 17.83
CA HIS A 307 1.94 1.03 17.70
C HIS A 307 2.76 1.51 16.48
N SER A 308 2.21 2.44 15.71
CA SER A 308 2.82 2.95 14.48
C SER A 308 3.66 4.21 14.71
N SER A 309 4.41 4.57 13.68
CA SER A 309 5.27 5.74 13.60
C SER A 309 5.06 6.43 12.25
N ILE A 310 5.43 7.71 12.10
CA ILE A 310 5.44 8.37 10.78
C ILE A 310 6.68 7.94 10.00
N ALA A 311 7.81 7.79 10.68
CA ALA A 311 9.08 7.42 10.08
C ALA A 311 9.87 6.46 10.98
N SER A 312 10.75 5.65 10.39
CA SER A 312 11.69 4.79 11.13
C SER A 312 13.06 4.80 10.46
N ILE A 313 14.12 4.64 11.27
CA ILE A 313 15.51 4.51 10.80
C ILE A 313 16.07 3.20 11.34
N ILE A 314 16.66 2.40 10.45
CA ILE A 314 17.39 1.18 10.80
C ILE A 314 18.75 1.22 10.10
N GLY A 315 19.80 1.46 10.88
CA GLY A 315 21.15 1.67 10.36
C GLY A 315 21.21 2.85 9.39
N ASN A 316 21.62 2.60 8.16
CA ASN A 316 21.75 3.62 7.12
C ASN A 316 20.49 3.82 6.24
N THR A 317 19.36 3.19 6.60
CA THR A 317 18.12 3.25 5.81
C THR A 317 17.00 3.94 6.60
N ILE A 318 16.31 4.88 5.95
CA ILE A 318 15.11 5.52 6.46
C ILE A 318 13.86 5.01 5.73
N PHE A 319 12.77 4.89 6.47
CA PHE A 319 11.47 4.41 5.99
C PHE A 319 10.40 5.47 6.29
N VAL A 320 9.63 5.84 5.27
CA VAL A 320 8.45 6.72 5.37
C VAL A 320 7.37 6.20 4.44
N HIS A 321 6.09 6.41 4.74
CA HIS A 321 5.03 5.99 3.81
C HIS A 321 5.08 6.77 2.48
N GLY A 322 5.21 8.11 2.55
CA GLY A 322 5.18 8.99 1.39
C GLY A 322 6.56 9.34 0.81
N ALA A 323 7.04 10.57 1.03
CA ALA A 323 8.31 11.02 0.46
C ALA A 323 9.04 12.09 1.29
N ILE A 324 10.38 12.06 1.21
CA ILE A 324 11.29 13.09 1.74
C ILE A 324 11.78 13.95 0.58
N ASP A 325 11.30 15.17 0.47
CA ASP A 325 11.65 16.10 -0.60
C ASP A 325 12.04 17.47 -0.04
N ARG A 326 12.31 18.43 -0.93
CA ARG A 326 12.70 19.78 -0.53
C ARG A 326 11.70 20.45 0.40
N LEU A 327 10.41 20.15 0.26
CA LEU A 327 9.35 20.75 1.07
C LEU A 327 9.18 20.01 2.40
N THR A 328 9.37 18.69 2.43
CA THR A 328 9.15 17.88 3.64
C THR A 328 10.40 17.71 4.50
N MET A 329 11.61 17.81 3.93
CA MET A 329 12.85 17.64 4.68
C MET A 329 12.92 18.64 5.85
N ARG A 330 13.38 18.16 7.01
CA ARG A 330 13.53 18.93 8.25
C ARG A 330 12.21 19.48 8.86
N PHE A 331 11.10 19.44 8.16
CA PHE A 331 9.85 20.05 8.61
C PHE A 331 9.04 19.08 9.49
N VAL A 332 8.64 19.55 10.67
CA VAL A 332 7.64 18.89 11.52
C VAL A 332 6.44 19.83 11.65
N PRO A 333 5.23 19.39 11.25
CA PRO A 333 4.05 20.25 11.31
C PRO A 333 3.68 20.67 12.73
N SER A 334 2.99 21.80 12.85
CA SER A 334 2.39 22.23 14.10
C SER A 334 1.31 21.25 14.55
N LYS A 335 1.24 20.93 15.85
CA LYS A 335 0.13 20.16 16.44
C LYS A 335 -1.24 20.85 16.31
N TYR A 336 -1.25 22.11 15.87
CA TYR A 336 -2.46 22.90 15.62
C TYR A 336 -2.84 22.93 14.13
N SER A 337 -2.11 22.23 13.26
CA SER A 337 -2.47 22.09 11.85
C SER A 337 -3.90 21.55 11.70
N LYS A 338 -4.63 22.11 10.74
CA LYS A 338 -6.05 21.81 10.50
C LYS A 338 -6.22 21.00 9.23
N PHE A 339 -7.16 20.07 9.26
CA PHE A 339 -7.59 19.35 8.07
C PHE A 339 -8.57 20.20 7.27
N ASP A 340 -8.05 21.29 6.72
CA ASP A 340 -8.75 22.24 5.87
C ASP A 340 -7.74 22.88 4.92
N LEU A 341 -8.20 23.76 4.03
CA LEU A 341 -7.32 24.64 3.28
C LEU A 341 -6.67 25.66 4.23
N PRO A 342 -5.33 25.74 4.28
CA PRO A 342 -4.65 26.68 5.16
C PRO A 342 -4.97 28.11 4.75
N THR A 343 -5.29 28.94 5.75
CA THR A 343 -5.48 30.39 5.58
C THR A 343 -4.21 31.18 5.85
N SER A 344 -3.15 30.51 6.32
CA SER A 344 -1.82 31.08 6.48
C SER A 344 -1.17 31.32 5.11
N PRO A 345 -0.25 32.30 5.01
CA PRO A 345 0.58 32.45 3.82
C PRO A 345 1.33 31.15 3.50
N PRO A 346 1.63 30.88 2.21
CA PRO A 346 2.44 29.73 1.85
C PRO A 346 3.85 29.84 2.44
N PRO A 347 4.52 28.70 2.69
CA PRO A 347 5.93 28.70 3.04
C PRO A 347 6.79 29.19 1.88
N SER A 348 8.07 29.46 2.15
CA SER A 348 9.04 29.54 1.04
C SER A 348 9.14 28.16 0.39
N PHE A 349 8.98 28.11 -0.93
CA PHE A 349 9.14 26.88 -1.70
C PHE A 349 10.57 26.69 -2.24
N ALA A 350 11.42 27.71 -2.12
CA ALA A 350 12.82 27.65 -2.56
C ALA A 350 13.71 26.96 -1.51
N GLU A 351 13.49 27.26 -0.24
CA GLU A 351 14.22 26.71 0.89
C GLU A 351 13.24 26.49 2.06
N PRO A 352 13.45 25.46 2.89
CA PRO A 352 12.65 25.27 4.10
C PRO A 352 12.74 26.50 5.02
N SER A 353 11.62 27.17 5.28
CA SER A 353 11.59 28.40 6.06
C SER A 353 11.48 28.12 7.56
N ILE A 354 12.33 28.78 8.36
CA ILE A 354 12.33 28.75 9.84
C ILE A 354 11.16 29.57 10.43
N ASP A 355 10.55 30.45 9.64
CA ASP A 355 9.85 31.63 10.14
C ASP A 355 8.32 31.57 9.93
N ILE A 356 7.68 30.47 10.32
CA ILE A 356 6.23 30.30 10.16
C ILE A 356 5.62 29.63 11.38
N ALA A 357 4.48 30.13 11.84
CA ALA A 357 3.71 29.57 12.95
C ALA A 357 3.10 28.16 12.67
N ASP A 358 3.43 27.54 11.53
CA ASP A 358 2.81 26.32 11.04
C ASP A 358 3.63 25.03 11.25
N GLY A 359 4.80 25.14 11.89
CA GLY A 359 5.60 23.99 12.29
C GLY A 359 6.97 24.38 12.83
N MET A 360 7.88 23.41 12.86
CA MET A 360 9.27 23.57 13.28
C MET A 360 10.22 22.94 12.28
N MET A 361 11.42 23.50 12.16
CA MET A 361 12.50 22.98 11.34
C MET A 361 13.54 22.31 12.23
N ILE A 362 13.91 21.07 11.90
CA ILE A 362 14.86 20.23 12.65
C ILE A 362 15.95 19.77 11.70
N ASP A 363 17.19 20.21 11.96
CA ASP A 363 18.32 19.96 11.07
C ASP A 363 18.87 18.54 11.17
N ASP A 364 18.80 17.86 12.32
CA ASP A 364 19.25 16.47 12.44
C ASP A 364 18.15 15.50 12.01
N VAL A 365 18.47 14.55 11.11
CA VAL A 365 17.49 13.59 10.56
C VAL A 365 16.92 12.67 11.65
N HIS A 366 17.71 12.28 12.64
CA HIS A 366 17.28 11.37 13.71
C HIS A 366 16.35 12.11 14.69
N GLU A 367 16.70 13.35 15.04
CA GLU A 367 15.82 14.24 15.84
C GLU A 367 14.51 14.57 15.09
N TRP A 368 14.58 14.74 13.77
CA TRP A 368 13.41 14.97 12.93
C TRP A 368 12.45 13.77 12.92
N VAL A 369 12.98 12.55 12.77
CA VAL A 369 12.17 11.31 12.87
C VAL A 369 11.55 11.16 14.25
N GLN A 370 12.30 11.42 15.31
CA GLN A 370 11.77 11.39 16.68
C GLN A 370 10.59 12.36 16.82
N SER A 371 10.76 13.59 16.36
CA SER A 371 9.76 14.65 16.50
C SER A 371 8.51 14.40 15.65
N LEU A 372 8.63 13.78 14.47
CA LEU A 372 7.48 13.30 13.70
C LEU A 372 6.72 12.20 14.44
N ASN A 373 7.43 11.28 15.09
CA ASN A 373 6.77 10.21 15.84
C ASN A 373 6.09 10.72 17.12
N GLU A 374 6.68 11.71 17.79
CA GLU A 374 6.04 12.43 18.89
C GLU A 374 4.79 13.19 18.42
N TYR A 375 4.85 13.83 17.26
CA TYR A 375 3.70 14.47 16.62
C TYR A 375 2.54 13.50 16.38
N LEU A 376 2.82 12.28 15.88
CA LEU A 376 1.80 11.24 15.72
C LEU A 376 1.14 10.89 17.06
N HIS A 377 1.97 10.65 18.08
CA HIS A 377 1.50 10.23 19.40
C HIS A 377 0.65 11.32 20.09
N ASP A 378 1.06 12.58 19.98
CA ASP A 378 0.30 13.71 20.51
C ASP A 378 -1.02 13.92 19.77
N GLY A 379 -1.01 13.75 18.44
CA GLY A 379 -2.24 13.79 17.64
C GLY A 379 -3.22 12.67 17.99
N LEU A 380 -2.72 11.46 18.27
CA LEU A 380 -3.55 10.34 18.72
C LEU A 380 -4.15 10.62 20.10
N LYS A 381 -3.36 11.13 21.06
CA LYS A 381 -3.86 11.55 22.39
C LYS A 381 -4.97 12.60 22.27
N ASP A 382 -4.77 13.60 21.42
CA ASP A 382 -5.79 14.63 21.17
C ASP A 382 -7.07 14.00 20.61
N PHE A 383 -6.95 13.08 19.66
CA PHE A 383 -8.07 12.28 19.14
C PHE A 383 -8.80 11.51 20.24
N GLU A 384 -8.10 10.80 21.13
CA GLU A 384 -8.78 10.04 22.20
C GLU A 384 -9.50 10.96 23.19
N SER A 385 -8.93 12.15 23.46
CA SER A 385 -9.51 13.10 24.42
C SER A 385 -10.76 13.81 23.89
N ARG A 386 -10.84 14.02 22.57
CA ARG A 386 -11.93 14.78 21.91
C ARG A 386 -12.27 14.16 20.55
N PRO A 387 -12.76 12.91 20.48
CA PRO A 387 -12.94 12.21 19.20
C PRO A 387 -14.05 12.79 18.33
N HIS A 388 -14.92 13.63 18.90
CA HIS A 388 -16.05 14.27 18.22
C HIS A 388 -15.77 15.75 17.93
N TRP A 389 -16.62 16.36 17.12
CA TRP A 389 -16.63 17.80 16.92
C TRP A 389 -16.96 18.54 18.22
N ASN A 390 -16.38 19.73 18.41
CA ASN A 390 -16.89 20.69 19.38
C ASN A 390 -18.28 21.21 18.95
N GLU A 391 -18.97 21.91 19.85
CA GLU A 391 -20.32 22.46 19.61
C GLU A 391 -20.38 23.32 18.34
N GLU A 392 -19.36 24.15 18.09
CA GLU A 392 -19.28 25.01 16.91
C GLU A 392 -18.87 24.28 15.61
N ARG A 393 -18.51 22.99 15.69
CA ARG A 393 -18.00 22.17 14.57
C ARG A 393 -16.81 22.82 13.83
N THR A 394 -15.91 23.42 14.60
CA THR A 394 -14.67 24.07 14.11
C THR A 394 -13.41 23.29 14.46
N SER A 395 -13.50 22.30 15.36
CA SER A 395 -12.39 21.45 15.74
C SER A 395 -12.86 20.11 16.28
N ARG A 396 -12.05 19.09 16.04
CA ARG A 396 -12.10 17.77 16.70
C ARG A 396 -10.69 17.37 17.12
N GLY A 397 -10.56 16.25 17.81
CA GLY A 397 -9.28 15.65 18.15
C GLY A 397 -8.64 14.99 16.93
N GLY A 398 -7.31 14.99 16.82
CA GLY A 398 -6.59 14.34 15.72
C GLY A 398 -6.57 15.13 14.41
N GLU A 399 -7.01 16.39 14.43
CA GLU A 399 -7.01 17.28 13.25
C GLU A 399 -5.63 17.40 12.61
N ALA A 400 -4.57 17.45 13.42
CA ALA A 400 -3.20 17.49 12.94
C ALA A 400 -2.84 16.23 12.12
N LEU A 401 -3.27 15.04 12.56
CA LEU A 401 -3.04 13.79 11.85
C LEU A 401 -3.82 13.71 10.53
N LEU A 402 -5.05 14.25 10.51
CA LEU A 402 -5.82 14.38 9.28
C LEU A 402 -5.19 15.40 8.33
N ALA A 403 -4.57 16.46 8.85
CA ALA A 403 -3.87 17.44 8.06
C ALA A 403 -2.59 16.84 7.44
N ILE A 404 -1.77 16.10 8.20
CA ILE A 404 -0.51 15.56 7.65
C ILE A 404 -0.75 14.53 6.55
N GLN A 405 -1.88 13.82 6.57
CA GLN A 405 -2.26 12.94 5.47
C GLN A 405 -2.93 13.66 4.28
N ASN A 406 -2.95 14.99 4.24
CA ASN A 406 -3.55 15.76 3.15
C ASN A 406 -2.58 16.79 2.60
N ARG A 407 -2.17 16.65 1.34
CA ARG A 407 -1.15 17.54 0.74
C ARG A 407 -1.61 19.00 0.72
N PRO A 408 -2.86 19.33 0.30
CA PRO A 408 -3.34 20.71 0.37
C PRO A 408 -3.32 21.32 1.77
N SER A 409 -3.72 20.57 2.80
CA SER A 409 -3.66 21.04 4.20
C SER A 409 -2.26 21.40 4.68
N MET A 410 -1.21 20.88 4.04
CA MET A 410 0.18 21.08 4.42
C MET A 410 0.98 21.97 3.47
N TRP A 411 0.34 22.65 2.50
CA TRP A 411 1.06 23.36 1.44
C TRP A 411 2.08 22.44 0.72
N GLY A 412 1.73 21.17 0.51
CA GLY A 412 2.61 20.18 -0.10
C GLY A 412 3.71 19.62 0.81
N ARG A 413 3.76 19.99 2.11
CA ARG A 413 4.76 19.50 3.08
C ARG A 413 4.28 18.25 3.84
N SER A 414 3.82 17.23 3.13
CA SER A 414 3.35 15.97 3.72
C SER A 414 4.33 14.82 3.49
N VAL A 415 5.02 14.37 4.54
CA VAL A 415 5.88 13.17 4.47
C VAL A 415 5.08 11.87 4.30
N VAL A 416 3.79 11.88 4.67
CA VAL A 416 2.89 10.72 4.57
C VAL A 416 2.33 10.61 3.15
N CYS A 417 1.97 11.71 2.51
CA CYS A 417 1.23 11.68 1.25
C CYS A 417 2.02 12.12 0.04
N ASN A 418 3.19 12.73 0.17
CA ASN A 418 4.01 12.98 -1.02
C ASN A 418 4.48 11.64 -1.63
N SER A 419 4.90 11.64 -2.88
CA SER A 419 5.24 10.40 -3.60
C SER A 419 6.41 10.59 -4.53
N TYR A 420 7.34 9.64 -4.54
CA TYR A 420 8.39 9.60 -5.57
C TYR A 420 7.91 9.03 -6.90
N ALA A 421 6.98 8.07 -6.87
CA ALA A 421 6.52 7.39 -8.07
C ALA A 421 5.24 8.00 -8.65
N ASP A 422 5.21 8.07 -9.99
CA ASP A 422 4.00 8.31 -10.78
C ASP A 422 4.08 7.48 -12.06
N GLY A 423 3.03 6.72 -12.38
CA GLY A 423 3.00 5.89 -13.58
C GLY A 423 4.05 4.78 -13.62
N GLY A 424 4.30 4.12 -12.49
CA GLY A 424 5.15 2.94 -12.47
C GLY A 424 6.65 3.20 -12.39
N VAL A 425 7.07 4.46 -12.45
CA VAL A 425 8.46 4.90 -12.46
C VAL A 425 8.72 5.99 -11.42
N VAL A 426 9.98 6.14 -11.01
CA VAL A 426 10.41 7.13 -10.01
C VAL A 426 10.57 8.55 -10.56
N ALA A 427 10.64 8.73 -11.89
CA ALA A 427 10.68 10.06 -12.50
C ALA A 427 10.27 10.08 -13.97
N THR A 428 9.59 11.16 -14.36
CA THR A 428 9.17 11.47 -15.73
C THR A 428 9.29 12.98 -15.98
N ASP A 429 9.46 13.36 -17.24
CA ASP A 429 9.52 14.77 -17.65
C ASP A 429 8.15 15.45 -17.39
N ASP A 430 7.05 14.70 -17.52
CA ASP A 430 5.70 15.18 -17.21
C ASP A 430 5.51 15.51 -15.73
N ALA A 431 6.01 14.66 -14.82
CA ALA A 431 5.96 14.92 -13.38
C ALA A 431 6.81 16.15 -13.01
N GLU A 432 7.90 16.40 -13.74
CA GLU A 432 8.70 17.61 -13.56
C GLU A 432 7.93 18.88 -13.95
N GLU A 433 7.28 18.87 -15.10
CA GLU A 433 6.47 20.02 -15.54
C GLU A 433 5.25 20.25 -14.63
N GLN A 434 4.62 19.17 -14.16
CA GLN A 434 3.55 19.26 -13.16
C GLN A 434 4.03 19.88 -11.85
N ARG A 435 5.21 19.49 -11.34
CA ARG A 435 5.83 20.13 -10.16
C ARG A 435 6.06 21.63 -10.37
N LYS A 436 6.68 22.01 -11.49
CA LYS A 436 6.95 23.43 -11.80
C LYS A 436 5.66 24.24 -11.86
N GLN A 437 4.62 23.68 -12.49
CA GLN A 437 3.32 24.32 -12.55
C GLN A 437 2.67 24.44 -11.17
N ALA A 438 2.73 23.38 -10.36
CA ALA A 438 2.18 23.37 -9.01
C ALA A 438 2.82 24.46 -8.13
N LEU A 439 4.15 24.59 -8.17
CA LEU A 439 4.88 25.62 -7.43
C LEU A 439 4.46 27.03 -7.86
N ARG A 440 4.37 27.29 -9.18
CA ARG A 440 3.90 28.58 -9.70
C ARG A 440 2.48 28.90 -9.23
N VAL A 441 1.54 27.95 -9.34
CA VAL A 441 0.15 28.16 -8.92
C VAL A 441 0.06 28.38 -7.40
N ALA A 442 0.83 27.62 -6.61
CA ALA A 442 0.85 27.79 -5.16
C ALA A 442 1.38 29.18 -4.75
N GLU A 443 2.40 29.69 -5.43
CA GLU A 443 3.02 30.98 -5.13
C GLU A 443 2.24 32.19 -5.69
N GLU A 444 1.82 32.13 -6.95
CA GLU A 444 1.16 33.24 -7.65
C GLU A 444 -0.34 33.34 -7.32
N GLU A 445 -1.03 32.21 -7.17
CA GLU A 445 -2.47 32.15 -6.93
C GLU A 445 -2.83 31.88 -5.47
N LEU A 446 -1.84 31.65 -4.59
CA LEU A 446 -2.04 31.29 -3.18
C LEU A 446 -2.97 30.09 -3.02
N ASN A 447 -2.78 29.08 -3.87
CA ASN A 447 -3.69 27.94 -3.96
C ASN A 447 -3.04 26.64 -3.46
N PRO A 448 -3.39 26.15 -2.26
CA PRO A 448 -2.82 24.92 -1.70
C PRO A 448 -3.21 23.66 -2.49
N LEU A 449 -4.30 23.70 -3.27
CA LEU A 449 -4.74 22.58 -4.10
C LEU A 449 -3.77 22.26 -5.24
N ALA A 450 -2.82 23.16 -5.53
CA ALA A 450 -1.81 22.95 -6.56
C ALA A 450 -0.94 21.71 -6.33
N PHE A 451 -0.82 21.25 -5.08
CA PHE A 451 0.00 20.09 -4.71
C PHE A 451 -0.72 18.73 -4.85
N GLU A 452 -1.98 18.73 -5.24
CA GLU A 452 -2.74 17.50 -5.43
C GLU A 452 -2.20 16.72 -6.65
N GLY A 453 -1.85 15.45 -6.45
CA GLY A 453 -1.37 14.57 -7.52
C GLY A 453 0.06 14.84 -8.03
N VAL A 454 0.84 15.70 -7.37
CA VAL A 454 2.22 16.04 -7.77
C VAL A 454 3.24 15.04 -7.20
N ALA A 455 4.07 14.42 -8.02
CA ALA A 455 5.18 13.59 -7.54
C ALA A 455 6.41 14.43 -7.17
N SER A 456 7.12 14.06 -6.12
CA SER A 456 8.34 14.70 -5.61
C SER A 456 9.52 14.56 -6.58
N ASN A 457 10.48 15.49 -6.49
CA ASN A 457 11.70 15.43 -7.30
C ASN A 457 12.74 14.49 -6.67
N VAL A 458 12.81 13.25 -7.17
CA VAL A 458 13.80 12.25 -6.71
C VAL A 458 15.25 12.61 -7.03
N PHE A 459 15.50 13.54 -7.95
CA PHE A 459 16.84 14.00 -8.32
C PHE A 459 17.29 15.25 -7.56
N ASP A 460 16.49 15.74 -6.60
CA ASP A 460 16.89 16.89 -5.80
C ASP A 460 18.08 16.54 -4.89
N GLN A 461 19.19 17.25 -5.07
CA GLN A 461 20.40 16.99 -4.31
C GLN A 461 20.29 17.47 -2.86
N ALA A 462 19.46 18.48 -2.54
CA ALA A 462 19.43 19.03 -1.18
C ALA A 462 18.88 18.04 -0.13
N PRO A 463 17.76 17.31 -0.37
CA PRO A 463 17.34 16.24 0.53
C PRO A 463 18.38 15.12 0.61
N ALA A 464 19.02 14.76 -0.49
CA ALA A 464 20.05 13.70 -0.52
C ALA A 464 21.29 14.09 0.31
N ASP A 465 21.81 15.30 0.13
CA ASP A 465 22.95 15.82 0.90
C ASP A 465 22.63 15.88 2.40
N TRP A 466 21.41 16.32 2.74
CA TRP A 466 20.95 16.34 4.12
C TRP A 466 20.89 14.94 4.74
N LEU A 467 20.36 13.95 4.01
CA LEU A 467 20.31 12.56 4.48
C LEU A 467 21.73 11.96 4.64
N LEU A 468 22.60 12.16 3.64
CA LEU A 468 23.97 11.66 3.65
C LEU A 468 24.79 12.27 4.80
N ALA A 469 24.61 13.56 5.08
CA ALA A 469 25.26 14.24 6.20
C ALA A 469 24.94 13.61 7.56
N HIS A 470 23.79 12.92 7.68
CA HIS A 470 23.34 12.23 8.90
C HIS A 470 23.42 10.70 8.80
N GLY A 471 24.21 10.19 7.84
CA GLY A 471 24.52 8.76 7.70
C GLY A 471 23.45 7.93 6.99
N ILE A 472 22.40 8.56 6.45
CA ILE A 472 21.35 7.88 5.71
C ILE A 472 21.75 7.79 4.24
N LYS A 473 21.68 6.57 3.67
CA LYS A 473 22.06 6.28 2.30
C LYS A 473 20.95 5.63 1.46
N ARG A 474 19.84 5.25 2.08
CA ARG A 474 18.67 4.70 1.41
C ARG A 474 17.36 5.22 2.00
N ILE A 475 16.37 5.45 1.15
CA ILE A 475 14.98 5.72 1.50
C ILE A 475 14.10 4.60 0.92
N VAL A 476 13.20 4.04 1.72
CA VAL A 476 12.20 3.06 1.25
C VAL A 476 10.79 3.58 1.57
N VAL A 477 9.89 3.54 0.58
CA VAL A 477 8.57 4.17 0.65
C VAL A 477 7.43 3.37 0.01
N GLY A 478 6.18 3.76 0.30
CA GLY A 478 4.94 3.26 -0.29
C GLY A 478 4.14 4.33 -1.07
N HIS A 479 2.83 4.37 -0.83
CA HIS A 479 1.84 5.42 -1.19
C HIS A 479 1.36 5.51 -2.64
N LYS A 480 2.24 5.38 -3.65
CA LYS A 480 1.83 5.49 -5.07
C LYS A 480 2.25 4.30 -5.94
N PRO A 481 1.36 3.81 -6.82
CA PRO A 481 1.61 2.62 -7.63
C PRO A 481 2.85 2.70 -8.51
N THR A 482 3.67 1.68 -8.39
CA THR A 482 4.93 1.47 -9.10
C THR A 482 4.84 0.41 -10.20
N GLY A 483 3.64 -0.09 -10.50
CA GLY A 483 3.46 -1.15 -11.49
C GLY A 483 3.63 -2.53 -10.88
N ASP A 484 4.07 -3.48 -11.70
CA ASP A 484 4.19 -4.89 -11.33
C ASP A 484 5.52 -5.27 -10.66
N CYS A 485 6.33 -4.27 -10.32
CA CYS A 485 7.63 -4.40 -9.67
C CYS A 485 7.93 -3.11 -8.91
N PRO A 486 8.69 -3.12 -7.79
CA PRO A 486 9.15 -1.90 -7.12
C PRO A 486 9.88 -0.95 -8.07
N ALA A 487 9.77 0.36 -7.85
CA ALA A 487 10.50 1.38 -8.60
C ALA A 487 11.71 1.84 -7.79
N VAL A 488 12.91 1.62 -8.33
CA VAL A 488 14.18 1.96 -7.65
C VAL A 488 14.90 3.08 -8.40
N LEU A 489 15.41 4.07 -7.68
CA LEU A 489 16.40 5.02 -8.14
C LEU A 489 17.78 4.58 -7.64
N SER A 490 18.71 4.34 -8.56
CA SER A 490 20.10 4.03 -8.21
C SER A 490 20.75 5.18 -7.42
N SER A 491 21.52 4.83 -6.38
CA SER A 491 22.35 5.80 -5.63
C SER A 491 23.38 6.51 -6.50
N ALA A 492 23.67 6.03 -7.73
CA ALA A 492 24.55 6.70 -8.67
C ALA A 492 24.07 8.10 -9.11
N TYR A 493 22.79 8.44 -8.91
CA TYR A 493 22.24 9.73 -9.28
C TYR A 493 22.51 10.83 -8.23
N THR A 494 22.22 10.57 -6.95
CA THR A 494 22.28 11.58 -5.88
C THR A 494 23.15 11.16 -4.68
N GLY A 495 23.66 9.93 -4.68
CA GLY A 495 24.32 9.29 -3.53
C GLY A 495 23.36 8.51 -2.63
N VAL A 496 22.04 8.75 -2.72
CA VAL A 496 21.00 8.07 -1.93
C VAL A 496 20.18 7.15 -2.83
N GLU A 497 20.03 5.88 -2.46
CA GLU A 497 19.14 4.94 -3.15
C GLU A 497 17.70 5.16 -2.70
N VAL A 498 16.73 5.16 -3.63
CA VAL A 498 15.30 5.29 -3.31
C VAL A 498 14.55 4.07 -3.82
N CYS A 499 13.73 3.43 -2.99
CA CYS A 499 12.91 2.28 -3.37
C CYS A 499 11.44 2.55 -3.03
N SER A 500 10.59 2.70 -4.05
CA SER A 500 9.12 2.76 -3.90
C SER A 500 8.50 1.39 -4.18
N VAL A 501 7.62 0.93 -3.29
CA VAL A 501 7.21 -0.48 -3.24
C VAL A 501 5.72 -0.71 -3.48
N ASP A 502 4.88 0.32 -3.52
CA ASP A 502 3.44 0.16 -3.74
C ASP A 502 3.18 -0.50 -5.12
N THR A 503 2.84 -1.78 -5.13
CA THR A 503 2.45 -2.54 -6.33
C THR A 503 0.94 -2.69 -6.42
N SER A 504 0.17 -1.83 -5.73
CA SER A 504 -1.27 -1.75 -5.91
C SER A 504 -1.58 -1.40 -7.36
N PHE A 505 -2.70 -1.90 -7.87
CA PHE A 505 -3.10 -1.76 -9.28
C PHE A 505 -2.17 -2.39 -10.32
N ALA A 506 -1.26 -3.28 -9.93
CA ALA A 506 -0.41 -4.06 -10.83
C ALA A 506 -1.17 -5.01 -11.78
N ARG A 507 -2.49 -5.20 -11.61
CA ARG A 507 -3.31 -5.98 -12.57
C ARG A 507 -3.21 -5.38 -13.98
N ARG A 508 -2.49 -6.05 -14.87
CA ARG A 508 -2.34 -5.66 -16.27
C ARG A 508 -3.62 -5.92 -17.06
N ARG A 509 -4.27 -4.83 -17.52
CA ARG A 509 -5.50 -4.91 -18.30
C ARG A 509 -5.29 -5.63 -19.63
N ASP A 510 -4.19 -5.33 -20.30
CA ASP A 510 -3.81 -5.93 -21.57
C ASP A 510 -3.67 -7.46 -21.50
N ILE A 511 -3.21 -7.98 -20.37
CA ILE A 511 -3.15 -9.42 -20.11
C ILE A 511 -4.54 -9.98 -19.76
N SER A 512 -5.25 -9.32 -18.84
CA SER A 512 -6.52 -9.84 -18.29
C SER A 512 -7.72 -9.77 -19.24
N THR A 513 -7.80 -8.74 -20.10
CA THR A 513 -8.94 -8.55 -21.03
C THR A 513 -8.57 -8.75 -22.49
N GLY A 514 -7.26 -8.80 -22.82
CA GLY A 514 -6.77 -8.80 -24.21
C GLY A 514 -6.90 -7.45 -24.92
N GLU A 515 -7.43 -6.42 -24.26
CA GLU A 515 -7.49 -5.06 -24.78
C GLU A 515 -6.15 -4.35 -24.57
N LYS A 516 -5.52 -3.85 -25.64
CA LYS A 516 -4.31 -3.04 -25.51
C LYS A 516 -4.61 -1.76 -24.72
N SER A 517 -4.30 -1.77 -23.43
CA SER A 517 -4.49 -0.64 -22.53
C SER A 517 -3.28 -0.50 -21.63
N ASN A 518 -2.66 0.69 -21.68
CA ASN A 518 -1.53 1.03 -20.82
C ASN A 518 -1.99 1.60 -19.48
N ARG A 519 -3.30 1.61 -19.19
CA ARG A 519 -3.81 2.11 -17.89
C ARG A 519 -3.56 1.07 -16.81
N PHE A 520 -3.24 1.52 -15.60
CA PHE A 520 -3.23 0.67 -14.42
C PHE A 520 -4.51 -0.17 -14.28
N GLY A 521 -4.36 -1.30 -13.61
CA GLY A 521 -5.48 -2.11 -13.18
C GLY A 521 -6.44 -1.33 -12.27
N VAL A 522 -7.58 -1.95 -11.98
CA VAL A 522 -8.53 -1.45 -10.97
C VAL A 522 -8.35 -2.12 -9.61
N ASN A 523 -7.63 -3.25 -9.57
CA ASN A 523 -7.37 -4.08 -8.40
C ASN A 523 -5.86 -4.36 -8.30
N ARG A 524 -5.36 -4.78 -7.12
CA ARG A 524 -3.95 -5.13 -6.87
C ARG A 524 -3.32 -5.97 -7.99
N GLY A 525 -3.99 -7.03 -8.43
CA GLY A 525 -3.46 -7.94 -9.44
C GLY A 525 -2.65 -9.07 -8.84
N ASP A 526 -1.94 -9.80 -9.70
CA ASP A 526 -1.27 -11.05 -9.34
C ASP A 526 0.24 -10.86 -9.14
N ALA A 527 0.74 -9.62 -9.29
CA ALA A 527 2.14 -9.30 -9.04
C ALA A 527 2.44 -9.39 -7.54
N ILE A 528 3.60 -9.97 -7.22
CA ILE A 528 4.13 -10.10 -5.86
C ILE A 528 5.49 -9.42 -5.82
N ALA A 529 5.73 -8.60 -4.80
CA ALA A 529 6.99 -7.92 -4.61
C ALA A 529 7.50 -8.13 -3.19
N LEU A 530 8.72 -8.62 -3.09
CA LEU A 530 9.50 -8.70 -1.87
C LEU A 530 10.62 -7.68 -1.97
N VAL A 531 10.68 -6.80 -0.98
CA VAL A 531 11.75 -5.83 -0.81
C VAL A 531 12.46 -6.17 0.49
N GLU A 532 13.72 -6.57 0.37
CA GLU A 532 14.55 -6.93 1.51
C GLU A 532 15.88 -6.17 1.45
N ILE A 533 16.44 -5.84 2.60
CA ILE A 533 17.77 -5.24 2.73
C ILE A 533 18.63 -6.24 3.46
N ALA A 534 19.72 -6.68 2.84
CA ALA A 534 20.57 -7.73 3.36
C ALA A 534 22.03 -7.29 3.44
N GLY A 535 22.74 -7.73 4.47
CA GLY A 535 24.12 -7.32 4.69
C GLY A 535 24.80 -8.04 5.86
N SER A 536 26.05 -7.69 6.12
CA SER A 536 26.73 -8.11 7.35
C SER A 536 26.12 -7.42 8.57
N ASP A 537 25.63 -6.20 8.39
CA ASP A 537 25.00 -5.38 9.42
C ASP A 537 24.11 -4.29 8.79
N CYS A 538 23.49 -3.47 9.64
CA CYS A 538 22.56 -2.41 9.24
C CYS A 538 23.22 -1.20 8.53
N ASN A 539 24.55 -1.12 8.46
CA ASN A 539 25.31 -0.06 7.78
C ASN A 539 26.04 -0.55 6.53
N TYR A 540 26.37 -1.84 6.46
CA TYR A 540 26.95 -2.51 5.30
C TYR A 540 25.95 -3.52 4.72
N ASN A 541 25.06 -3.00 3.87
CA ASN A 541 23.96 -3.75 3.28
C ASN A 541 23.71 -3.35 1.82
N ARG A 542 22.80 -4.07 1.18
CA ARG A 542 22.32 -3.87 -0.18
C ARG A 542 20.82 -4.16 -0.28
N LEU A 543 20.20 -3.66 -1.34
CA LEU A 543 18.80 -3.93 -1.65
C LEU A 543 18.67 -5.22 -2.46
N GLU A 544 17.77 -6.09 -2.04
CA GLU A 544 17.37 -7.30 -2.75
C GLU A 544 15.87 -7.20 -3.05
N ILE A 545 15.51 -7.32 -4.33
CA ILE A 545 14.11 -7.34 -4.76
C ILE A 545 13.80 -8.67 -5.45
N SER A 546 12.67 -9.29 -5.13
CA SER A 546 12.25 -10.52 -5.78
C SER A 546 10.74 -10.64 -5.83
N GLY A 547 10.22 -11.57 -6.63
CA GLY A 547 8.80 -11.87 -6.69
C GLY A 547 8.34 -12.26 -8.08
N THR A 548 7.08 -11.95 -8.38
CA THR A 548 6.40 -12.33 -9.62
C THR A 548 5.83 -11.09 -10.29
N LEU A 549 6.17 -10.87 -11.56
CA LEU A 549 5.59 -9.82 -12.40
C LEU A 549 4.13 -10.14 -12.73
N ALA A 550 3.38 -9.16 -13.26
CA ALA A 550 1.96 -9.32 -13.56
C ALA A 550 1.67 -10.33 -14.67
N ASP A 551 2.66 -10.72 -15.48
CA ASP A 551 2.56 -11.78 -16.48
C ASP A 551 2.91 -13.18 -15.95
N GLY A 552 3.27 -13.28 -14.67
CA GLY A 552 3.67 -14.53 -14.03
C GLY A 552 5.16 -14.86 -14.15
N THR A 553 5.99 -13.96 -14.69
CA THR A 553 7.45 -14.10 -14.75
C THR A 553 8.05 -13.87 -13.37
N GLU A 554 8.90 -14.80 -12.93
CA GLU A 554 9.63 -14.66 -11.66
C GLU A 554 10.89 -13.82 -11.86
N TYR A 555 11.24 -13.02 -10.85
CA TYR A 555 12.47 -12.24 -10.81
C TYR A 555 13.12 -12.29 -9.42
N SER A 556 14.44 -12.18 -9.40
CA SER A 556 15.25 -12.05 -8.18
C SER A 556 16.49 -11.24 -8.53
N ASN A 557 16.62 -10.09 -7.89
CA ASN A 557 17.62 -9.09 -8.24
C ASN A 557 18.32 -8.57 -7.00
N THR A 558 19.61 -8.29 -7.17
CA THR A 558 20.48 -7.78 -6.13
C THR A 558 21.09 -6.48 -6.61
N HIS A 559 20.80 -5.38 -5.93
CA HIS A 559 21.40 -4.09 -6.20
C HIS A 559 22.81 -4.00 -5.62
N PRO A 560 23.66 -3.08 -6.12
CA PRO A 560 24.99 -2.87 -5.56
C PRO A 560 24.96 -2.45 -4.08
N HIS A 561 26.02 -2.80 -3.34
CA HIS A 561 26.22 -2.32 -1.97
C HIS A 561 26.32 -0.79 -1.90
N ILE A 562 25.76 -0.21 -0.83
CA ILE A 562 25.80 1.24 -0.64
C ILE A 562 26.98 1.66 0.26
N GLY A 563 28.08 2.10 -0.37
CA GLY A 563 29.26 2.68 0.29
C GLY A 563 30.58 2.03 -0.13
N ASN A 564 31.48 2.85 -0.70
CA ASN A 564 32.87 2.59 -1.13
C ASN A 564 33.16 1.43 -2.10
N ASN A 565 33.05 1.75 -3.39
CA ASN A 565 34.04 1.73 -4.51
C ASN A 565 35.26 0.77 -4.59
N GLU A 566 35.58 -0.12 -3.63
CA GLU A 566 36.79 -0.95 -3.73
C GLU A 566 36.59 -2.46 -3.59
N ASP A 567 35.44 -2.92 -3.07
CA ASP A 567 35.10 -4.34 -3.12
C ASP A 567 34.39 -4.68 -4.44
N ALA A 568 34.71 -5.85 -4.99
CA ALA A 568 34.14 -6.35 -6.25
C ALA A 568 32.63 -6.05 -6.30
N ILE A 569 32.16 -5.35 -7.34
CA ILE A 569 30.74 -4.98 -7.50
C ILE A 569 29.91 -6.27 -7.45
N THR A 570 29.40 -6.61 -6.28
CA THR A 570 28.39 -7.65 -6.11
C THR A 570 27.04 -6.98 -6.30
N GLY A 571 26.30 -7.42 -7.31
CA GLY A 571 25.00 -6.85 -7.67
C GLY A 571 24.98 -6.23 -9.06
N ASP A 572 23.78 -6.00 -9.57
CA ASP A 572 23.53 -5.52 -10.91
C ASP A 572 23.48 -3.99 -10.93
N SER A 573 24.53 -3.39 -11.51
CA SER A 573 24.67 -1.95 -11.58
C SER A 573 23.73 -1.26 -12.58
N ILE A 574 22.98 -2.01 -13.39
CA ILE A 574 22.05 -1.45 -14.40
C ILE A 574 20.68 -1.17 -13.78
N LEU A 575 20.29 -1.89 -12.72
CA LEU A 575 19.00 -1.72 -12.05
C LEU A 575 18.80 -0.29 -11.51
N GLY A 576 17.57 0.19 -11.63
CA GLY A 576 17.18 1.52 -11.15
C GLY A 576 17.77 2.69 -11.93
N LYS A 577 18.15 2.47 -13.20
CA LYS A 577 18.64 3.49 -14.13
C LYS A 577 17.70 3.71 -15.31
N LYS A 578 17.68 4.96 -15.79
CA LYS A 578 16.96 5.40 -16.99
C LYS A 578 17.84 5.18 -18.22
N THR A 579 17.29 4.63 -19.30
CA THR A 579 17.91 4.51 -20.62
C THR A 579 17.79 5.83 -21.42
N VAL A 580 18.60 6.02 -22.46
CA VAL A 580 18.53 7.21 -23.35
C VAL A 580 17.13 7.47 -23.93
N ASP A 581 16.39 6.41 -24.23
CA ASP A 581 15.07 6.46 -24.85
C ASP A 581 13.93 6.54 -23.81
N GLY A 582 14.27 6.78 -22.53
CA GLY A 582 13.34 7.12 -21.48
C GLY A 582 12.69 5.94 -20.75
N TRP A 583 13.21 4.72 -20.91
CA TRP A 583 12.77 3.54 -20.17
C TRP A 583 13.56 3.39 -18.88
N TRP A 584 12.91 2.82 -17.86
CA TRP A 584 13.52 2.52 -16.57
C TRP A 584 13.73 1.03 -16.42
N VAL A 585 14.94 0.64 -16.03
CA VAL A 585 15.28 -0.76 -15.76
C VAL A 585 14.78 -1.14 -14.36
N LYS A 586 13.78 -2.02 -14.30
CA LYS A 586 13.05 -2.36 -13.06
C LYS A 586 13.55 -3.66 -12.44
N ALA A 587 13.73 -4.68 -13.27
CA ALA A 587 14.15 -6.00 -12.84
C ALA A 587 14.99 -6.68 -13.92
N SER A 588 15.92 -7.53 -13.52
CA SER A 588 16.55 -8.51 -14.40
C SER A 588 15.72 -9.80 -14.39
N VAL A 589 15.42 -10.32 -15.58
CA VAL A 589 14.57 -11.50 -15.81
C VAL A 589 15.25 -12.44 -16.81
N SER A 590 15.73 -13.58 -16.32
CA SER A 590 16.52 -14.54 -17.12
C SER A 590 17.72 -13.84 -17.81
N ASP A 591 17.79 -13.83 -19.14
CA ASP A 591 18.86 -13.21 -19.95
C ASP A 591 18.47 -11.80 -20.47
N SER A 592 17.54 -11.12 -19.79
CA SER A 592 16.96 -9.86 -20.24
C SER A 592 16.57 -8.95 -19.07
N TYR A 593 16.19 -7.72 -19.36
CA TYR A 593 15.68 -6.76 -18.40
C TYR A 593 14.21 -6.48 -18.65
N HIS A 594 13.43 -6.39 -17.57
CA HIS A 594 12.08 -5.83 -17.55
C HIS A 594 12.20 -4.32 -17.36
N LEU A 595 11.60 -3.58 -18.28
CA LEU A 595 11.62 -2.13 -18.27
C LEU A 595 10.20 -1.57 -18.22
N CYS A 596 10.07 -0.38 -17.66
CA CYS A 596 8.84 0.39 -17.77
C CYS A 596 9.07 1.86 -18.11
N ARG A 597 8.03 2.45 -18.68
CA ARG A 597 7.89 3.90 -18.86
C ARG A 597 6.45 4.24 -18.53
N GLY A 598 6.18 5.38 -17.90
CA GLY A 598 4.80 5.76 -17.67
C GLY A 598 4.61 7.25 -17.45
N LYS A 599 3.35 7.60 -17.20
CA LYS A 599 2.84 8.95 -16.96
C LYS A 599 1.51 8.84 -16.21
N GLY A 600 1.39 9.41 -15.03
CA GLY A 600 0.12 9.37 -14.30
C GLY A 600 -0.33 7.94 -14.01
N ARG A 601 -1.58 7.61 -14.35
CA ARG A 601 -2.09 6.23 -14.22
C ARG A 601 -1.84 5.34 -15.44
N THR A 602 -0.79 5.62 -16.23
CA THR A 602 -0.41 4.83 -17.40
C THR A 602 1.01 4.31 -17.32
N VAL A 603 1.20 3.03 -17.65
CA VAL A 603 2.47 2.31 -17.65
C VAL A 603 2.57 1.46 -18.91
N GLU A 604 3.71 1.57 -19.58
CA GLU A 604 4.17 0.73 -20.67
C GLU A 604 5.27 -0.20 -20.15
N TYR A 605 5.29 -1.43 -20.64
CA TYR A 605 6.28 -2.44 -20.28
C TYR A 605 7.04 -2.91 -21.53
N ASP A 606 8.32 -3.22 -21.36
CA ASP A 606 9.19 -3.75 -22.41
C ASP A 606 10.17 -4.77 -21.81
N THR A 607 10.71 -5.65 -22.66
CA THR A 607 11.72 -6.63 -22.27
C THR A 607 12.87 -6.57 -23.26
N ARG A 608 14.08 -6.29 -22.78
CA ARG A 608 15.25 -6.08 -23.64
C ARG A 608 16.44 -6.91 -23.21
N SER A 609 17.28 -7.29 -24.17
CA SER A 609 18.54 -7.97 -23.87
C SER A 609 19.49 -7.06 -23.09
N GLU A 610 20.46 -7.65 -22.38
CA GLU A 610 21.51 -6.89 -21.71
C GLU A 610 22.29 -6.01 -22.69
N GLU A 611 22.63 -6.54 -23.87
CA GLU A 611 23.37 -5.81 -24.91
C GLU A 611 22.64 -4.53 -25.31
N ASP A 612 21.32 -4.61 -25.54
CA ASP A 612 20.50 -3.44 -25.92
C ASP A 612 20.48 -2.38 -24.82
N VAL A 613 20.34 -2.80 -23.55
CA VAL A 613 20.29 -1.88 -22.40
C VAL A 613 21.66 -1.23 -22.16
N VAL A 614 22.75 -1.98 -22.32
CA VAL A 614 24.12 -1.46 -22.17
C VAL A 614 24.44 -0.46 -23.27
N VAL A 615 24.07 -0.74 -24.53
CA VAL A 615 24.23 0.21 -25.64
C VAL A 615 23.50 1.52 -25.35
N CYS A 616 22.26 1.43 -24.86
CA CYS A 616 21.51 2.61 -24.42
C CYS A 616 22.24 3.38 -23.30
N HIS A 617 22.88 2.72 -22.35
CA HIS A 617 23.63 3.39 -21.28
C HIS A 617 24.95 4.01 -21.74
N GLN A 618 25.66 3.40 -22.69
CA GLN A 618 26.90 3.96 -23.23
C GLN A 618 26.66 5.25 -24.01
N LEU A 619 25.48 5.40 -24.63
CA LEU A 619 25.07 6.63 -25.30
C LEU A 619 24.75 7.77 -24.33
N LEU A 620 24.34 7.50 -23.08
CA LEU A 620 24.15 8.52 -22.03
C LEU A 620 25.46 9.15 -21.54
N LYS A 621 26.59 8.44 -21.67
CA LYS A 621 27.92 8.92 -21.25
C LYS A 621 28.64 9.77 -22.32
N ARG A 622 28.07 9.88 -23.52
CA ARG A 622 28.57 10.69 -24.64
C ARG A 622 27.70 11.93 -24.78
#